data_AF-A0A524PZB5-F1
#
_entry.id   AF-A0A524PZB5-F1
#
_cell.length_a   1.000
_cell.length_b   1.000
_cell.length_c   1.000
_cell.angle_alpha   90.00
_cell.angle_beta   90.00
_cell.angle_gamma   90.00
#
_symmetry.space_group_name_H-M   'P 1'
#
loop_
_entity.id
_entity.type
_entity.pdbx_description
1 polymer ?
#
loop_
_entity_poly.entity_id
_entity_poly.type
_entity_poly.pdbx_seq_one_letter_code
_entity_poly.pdbx_strand_id
1 'polypeptide(L)' 'MTRRGAALTHAENLRLPLGKWGEQKASEFLARKGMVLLQRNFQIREGEIDLVMEDS' A
#
# COMPACT_ATOMS: atom_id res chain seq x y z
N MET A 1 -30.41 -4.19 -1.08
CA MET A 1 -30.15 -3.50 0.21
C MET A 1 -30.25 -4.56 1.30
N THR A 2 -29.16 -5.29 1.57
CA THR A 2 -29.16 -6.35 2.60
C THR A 2 -27.94 -6.17 3.49
N ARG A 3 -28.24 -5.92 4.76
CA ARG A 3 -27.32 -5.68 5.86
C ARG A 3 -26.34 -6.85 5.98
N ARG A 4 -25.07 -6.63 5.65
CA ARG A 4 -23.95 -7.43 6.16
C ARG A 4 -22.98 -6.49 6.88
N GLY A 5 -22.87 -6.67 8.19
CA GLY A 5 -21.59 -6.48 8.90
C GLY A 5 -21.24 -5.07 9.40
N ALA A 6 -22.06 -4.46 10.25
CA ALA A 6 -21.68 -3.25 10.99
C ALA A 6 -20.53 -3.44 12.02
N ALA A 7 -19.97 -4.66 12.14
CA ALA A 7 -18.93 -5.02 13.11
C ALA A 7 -17.51 -5.24 12.51
N LEU A 8 -17.34 -5.16 11.18
CA LEU A 8 -16.02 -5.25 10.54
C LEU A 8 -15.28 -3.89 10.47
N THR A 9 -15.91 -2.83 10.94
CA THR A 9 -15.61 -1.46 10.52
C THR A 9 -14.47 -0.76 11.27
N HIS A 10 -13.94 -1.30 12.37
CA HIS A 10 -12.88 -0.61 13.14
C HIS A 10 -11.49 -1.20 12.92
N ALA A 11 -11.32 -2.52 13.00
CA ALA A 11 -10.02 -3.15 12.81
C ALA A 11 -9.53 -3.06 11.35
N GLU A 12 -10.42 -3.21 10.37
CA GLU A 12 -10.09 -3.05 8.95
C GLU A 12 -9.76 -1.58 8.61
N ASN A 13 -10.52 -0.63 9.18
CA ASN A 13 -10.24 0.80 9.03
C ASN A 13 -9.00 1.28 9.77
N LEU A 14 -8.50 0.57 10.78
CA LEU A 14 -7.21 0.88 11.41
C LEU A 14 -6.02 0.30 10.61
N ARG A 15 -6.22 -0.83 9.93
CA ARG A 15 -5.22 -1.44 9.03
C ARG A 15 -4.97 -0.59 7.77
N LEU A 16 -6.00 0.09 7.26
CA LEU A 16 -5.88 0.97 6.08
C LEU A 16 -4.90 2.15 6.28
N PRO A 17 -4.99 2.95 7.37
CA PRO A 17 -4.01 3.98 7.71
C PRO A 17 -2.62 3.43 7.96
N LEU A 18 -2.50 2.29 8.66
CA LEU A 18 -1.21 1.69 8.95
C LEU A 18 -0.51 1.20 7.68
N GLY A 19 -1.26 0.56 6.77
CA GLY A 19 -0.74 0.13 5.46
C GLY A 19 -0.23 1.32 4.64
N LYS A 20 -1.04 2.38 4.51
CA LYS A 20 -0.64 3.61 3.81
C LYS A 20 0.59 4.28 4.43
N TRP A 21 0.66 4.31 5.76
CA TRP A 21 1.83 4.85 6.46
C TRP A 21 3.08 4.01 6.20
N GLY A 22 2.98 2.68 6.24
CA GLY A 22 4.07 1.76 5.94
C GLY A 22 4.58 1.91 4.50
N GLU A 23 3.67 1.94 3.53
CA GLU A 23 3.99 2.15 2.11
C GLU A 23 4.71 3.49 1.90
N GLN A 24 4.21 4.56 2.53
CA GLN A 24 4.86 5.87 2.48
C GLN A 24 6.27 5.82 3.09
N LYS A 25 6.45 5.19 4.25
CA LYS A 25 7.76 5.05 4.90
C LYS A 25 8.74 4.22 4.08
N ALA A 26 8.27 3.16 3.43
CA ALA A 26 9.06 2.35 2.52
C ALA A 26 9.52 3.16 1.30
N SER A 27 8.59 3.88 0.65
CA SER A 27 8.91 4.74 -0.49
C SER A 27 9.95 5.81 -0.14
N GLU A 28 9.78 6.50 0.99
CA GLU A 28 10.74 7.48 1.49
C GLU A 28 12.12 6.87 1.77
N PHE A 29 12.16 5.67 2.36
CA PHE A 29 13.42 4.97 2.64
C PHE A 29 14.17 4.61 1.37
N LEU A 30 13.47 4.04 0.37
CA LEU A 30 14.06 3.62 -0.89
C LEU A 30 14.52 4.84 -1.73
N ALA A 31 13.76 5.93 -1.72
CA ALA A 31 14.17 7.19 -2.33
C ALA A 31 15.47 7.74 -1.70
N ARG A 32 15.60 7.70 -0.37
CA ARG A 32 16.86 8.10 0.32
C ARG A 32 18.03 7.17 0.00
N LYS A 33 17.78 5.96 -0.49
CA LYS A 33 18.81 5.02 -0.96
C LYS A 33 19.21 5.26 -2.42
N GLY A 34 18.62 6.25 -3.09
CA GLY A 34 18.93 6.58 -4.48
C GLY A 34 17.98 5.93 -5.49
N MET A 35 17.01 5.14 -5.03
CA MET A 35 16.08 4.47 -5.95
C MET A 35 15.01 5.44 -6.45
N VAL A 36 14.61 5.28 -7.71
CA VAL A 36 13.56 6.07 -8.36
C VAL A 36 12.24 5.32 -8.29
N LEU A 37 11.16 6.01 -7.88
CA LEU A 37 9.82 5.44 -7.87
C LEU A 37 9.24 5.41 -9.29
N LEU A 38 8.90 4.22 -9.78
CA LEU A 38 8.26 4.03 -11.09
C LEU A 38 6.74 3.96 -10.96
N GLN A 39 6.23 3.18 -10.02
CA GLN A 39 4.78 2.97 -9.84
C GLN A 39 4.42 2.61 -8.40
N ARG A 40 3.20 2.97 -7.99
CA ARG A 40 2.57 2.54 -6.73
C ARG A 40 1.32 1.73 -7.02
N ASN A 41 0.93 0.83 -6.11
CA ASN A 41 -0.30 0.03 -6.20
C ASN A 41 -0.43 -0.68 -7.56
N PHE A 42 0.65 -1.33 -8.01
CA PHE A 42 0.64 -2.07 -9.26
C PHE A 42 -0.18 -3.34 -9.07
N GLN A 43 -1.18 -3.53 -9.92
CA GLN A 43 -2.11 -4.66 -9.82
C GLN A 43 -2.28 -5.33 -11.18
N ILE A 44 -2.26 -6.66 -11.16
CA ILE A 44 -2.61 -7.54 -12.27
C ILE A 44 -3.53 -8.63 -11.77
N ARG A 45 -4.04 -9.47 -12.67
CA ARG A 45 -4.96 -10.57 -12.28
C ARG A 45 -4.33 -11.55 -11.30
N GLU A 46 -3.03 -11.75 -11.42
CA GLU A 46 -2.26 -12.75 -10.70
C GLU A 46 -1.74 -12.25 -9.34
N GLY A 47 -1.82 -10.94 -9.07
CA GLY A 47 -1.34 -10.38 -7.81
C GLY A 47 -1.10 -8.88 -7.86
N GLU A 48 -0.42 -8.38 -6.82
CA GLU A 48 -0.16 -6.96 -6.63
C GLU A 48 1.24 -6.71 -6.05
N ILE A 49 1.74 -5.50 -6.31
CA ILE A 49 2.99 -4.96 -5.78
C ILE A 49 2.71 -3.53 -5.29
N ASP A 50 3.02 -3.26 -4.03
CA ASP A 50 2.78 -1.94 -3.43
C ASP A 50 3.63 -0.83 -4.07
N LEU A 51 4.92 -1.10 -4.29
CA LEU A 51 5.89 -0.15 -4.84
C LEU A 51 6.80 -0.81 -5.88
N VAL A 52 6.92 -0.20 -7.04
CA VAL A 52 7.91 -0.55 -8.07
C VAL A 52 8.97 0.54 -8.10
N MET A 53 10.21 0.16 -7.78
CA MET A 53 11.36 1.06 -7.71
C MET A 53 12.46 0.60 -8.67
N GLU A 54 13.22 1.55 -9.19
CA GLU A 54 14.39 1.30 -10.04
C GLU A 54 15.67 1.77 -9.33
N ASP A 55 16.74 0.99 -9.46
CA ASP A 55 18.09 1.39 -9.06
C ASP A 55 18.78 2.00 -10.28
N SER A 56 19.18 3.27 -10.18
CA SER A 56 19.70 4.10 -11.28
C SER A 56 21.23 4.19 -11.28
#